data_AF-A0A6B4GZW6-F1
#
_entry.id   AF-A0A6B4GZW6-F1
#
_cell.length_a   1.000
_cell.length_b   1.000
_cell.length_c   1.000
_cell.angle_alpha   90.00
_cell.angle_beta   90.00
_cell.angle_gamma   90.00
#
_symmetry.space_group_name_H-M   'P 1'
#
loop_
_entity.id
_entity.type
_entity.pdbx_description
1 polymer ?
#
loop_
_entity_poly.entity_id
_entity_poly.type
_entity_poly.pdbx_seq_one_letter_code
_entity_poly.pdbx_strand_id
1 'polypeptide(L)'
;MEHFLNYMDEIKENMKNKIKTQHPDWKIDDKFTIYNTIIPIAEGVVFKSKFKLKKKKRTSVIFEQEFNNRKVRYYFSEYDIIRTLIYIYDKFIDEGNYICEKMIALINDNGDDVEFGLNNKRYKFKGIGYISENKEFLTNMDYWLGINDFIFLLNLVIEKDRYKEMNENAKKTILKYLLFLFLCSERKEDMPKTKLINILKDKHIYTGLKLRSYKDVINKIGRGKLYLDISLSEEILWYNK
;
A
#
# COMPACT_ATOMS: atom_id res chain seq x y z
N MET A 1 -20.80 0.89 -7.85
CA MET A 1 -19.80 0.44 -8.85
C MET A 1 -19.19 -0.84 -8.30
N GLU A 2 -19.07 -1.89 -9.11
CA GLU A 2 -18.46 -3.15 -8.66
C GLU A 2 -16.95 -2.97 -8.39
N HIS A 3 -16.44 -3.54 -7.31
CA HIS A 3 -15.03 -3.39 -6.92
C HIS A 3 -14.09 -4.14 -7.88
N PHE A 4 -12.92 -3.56 -8.21
CA PHE A 4 -12.01 -4.10 -9.23
C PHE A 4 -11.52 -5.53 -8.95
N LEU A 5 -11.52 -5.96 -7.69
CA LEU A 5 -11.15 -7.33 -7.32
C LEU A 5 -12.15 -8.37 -7.81
N ASN A 6 -13.46 -8.06 -7.84
CA ASN A 6 -14.44 -8.96 -8.45
C ASN A 6 -14.15 -9.13 -9.95
N TYR A 7 -13.84 -8.03 -10.63
CA TYR A 7 -13.49 -8.09 -12.04
C TYR A 7 -12.21 -8.88 -12.30
N MET A 8 -11.22 -8.80 -11.39
CA MET A 8 -10.02 -9.64 -11.47
C MET A 8 -10.33 -11.14 -11.26
N ASP A 9 -11.33 -11.47 -10.44
CA ASP A 9 -11.84 -12.84 -10.29
C ASP A 9 -12.55 -13.31 -11.57
N GLU A 10 -13.40 -12.47 -12.15
CA GLU A 10 -14.09 -12.73 -13.41
C GLU A 10 -13.10 -13.00 -14.56
N ILE A 11 -12.10 -12.12 -14.74
CA ILE A 11 -11.06 -12.31 -15.78
C ILE A 11 -10.33 -13.65 -15.58
N LYS A 12 -10.05 -14.03 -14.33
CA LYS A 12 -9.34 -15.28 -14.03
C LYS A 12 -10.18 -16.50 -14.38
N GLU A 13 -11.46 -16.52 -14.01
CA GLU A 13 -12.33 -17.66 -14.34
C GLU A 13 -12.65 -17.74 -15.84
N ASN A 14 -12.86 -16.59 -16.50
CA ASN A 14 -13.04 -16.56 -17.96
C ASN A 14 -11.81 -17.13 -18.69
N MET A 15 -10.60 -16.76 -18.26
CA MET A 15 -9.36 -17.29 -18.84
C MET A 15 -9.21 -18.80 -18.59
N LYS A 16 -9.54 -19.28 -17.39
CA LYS A 16 -9.54 -20.73 -17.08
C LYS A 16 -10.51 -21.49 -17.97
N ASN A 17 -11.73 -20.98 -18.12
CA ASN A 17 -12.76 -21.61 -18.94
C ASN A 17 -12.33 -21.67 -20.40
N LYS A 18 -11.77 -20.57 -20.94
CA LYS A 18 -11.22 -20.54 -22.30
C LYS A 18 -10.14 -21.61 -22.51
N ILE A 19 -9.21 -21.76 -21.56
CA ILE A 19 -8.16 -22.79 -21.64
C ILE A 19 -8.77 -24.19 -21.62
N LYS A 20 -9.74 -24.46 -20.74
CA LYS A 20 -10.42 -25.76 -20.68
C LYS A 20 -11.20 -26.08 -21.97
N THR A 21 -11.83 -25.09 -22.60
CA THR A 21 -12.52 -25.27 -23.87
C THR A 21 -11.54 -25.57 -25.01
N GLN A 22 -10.39 -24.90 -25.03
CA GLN A 22 -9.36 -25.09 -26.07
C GLN A 22 -8.52 -26.36 -25.87
N HIS A 23 -8.35 -26.79 -24.62
CA HIS A 23 -7.56 -27.95 -24.22
C HIS A 23 -8.29 -28.74 -23.12
N PRO A 24 -9.29 -29.58 -23.47
CA PRO A 24 -10.13 -30.29 -22.51
C PRO A 24 -9.35 -31.21 -21.54
N ASP A 25 -8.24 -31.78 -22.01
CA ASP A 25 -7.42 -32.71 -21.23
C ASP A 25 -6.46 -32.01 -20.25
N TRP A 26 -6.32 -30.67 -20.33
CA TRP A 26 -5.39 -29.93 -19.48
C TRP A 26 -5.96 -29.71 -18.08
N LYS A 27 -5.22 -30.16 -17.07
CA LYS A 27 -5.50 -29.83 -15.67
C LYS A 27 -4.87 -28.49 -15.31
N ILE A 28 -5.71 -27.50 -15.02
CA ILE A 28 -5.27 -26.21 -14.51
C ILE A 28 -5.01 -26.34 -13.00
N ASP A 29 -3.76 -26.10 -12.59
CA ASP A 29 -3.38 -26.16 -11.17
C ASP A 29 -3.81 -24.93 -10.36
N ASP A 30 -3.69 -25.02 -9.04
CA ASP A 30 -3.95 -23.90 -8.11
C ASP A 30 -2.92 -22.76 -8.21
N LYS A 31 -1.82 -22.96 -8.96
CA LYS A 31 -0.79 -21.96 -9.23
C LYS A 31 -1.13 -21.08 -10.44
N PHE A 32 -2.19 -21.40 -11.20
CA PHE A 32 -2.65 -20.59 -12.31
C PHE A 32 -2.79 -19.12 -11.92
N THR A 33 -2.08 -18.28 -12.67
CA THR A 33 -1.89 -16.86 -12.39
C THR A 33 -2.11 -16.07 -13.67
N ILE A 34 -2.89 -14.99 -13.56
CA ILE A 34 -3.06 -14.01 -14.63
C ILE A 34 -2.42 -12.67 -14.23
N TYR A 35 -2.08 -11.88 -15.24
CA TYR A 35 -1.52 -10.54 -15.09
C TYR A 35 -2.31 -9.59 -15.98
N ASN A 36 -2.85 -8.51 -15.42
CA ASN A 36 -3.52 -7.47 -16.18
C ASN A 36 -2.83 -6.13 -15.91
N THR A 37 -2.59 -5.36 -16.96
CA THR A 37 -2.06 -4.00 -16.85
C THR A 37 -3.09 -3.08 -16.23
N ILE A 38 -2.64 -2.18 -15.35
CA ILE A 38 -3.45 -1.07 -14.86
C ILE A 38 -2.77 0.25 -15.22
N ILE A 39 -3.59 1.26 -15.45
CA ILE A 39 -3.15 2.57 -15.92
C ILE A 39 -3.72 3.61 -14.94
N PRO A 40 -2.89 4.25 -14.11
CA PRO A 40 -3.34 5.38 -13.30
C PRO A 40 -3.91 6.49 -14.20
N ILE A 41 -4.98 7.14 -13.76
CA ILE A 41 -5.61 8.25 -14.48
C ILE A 41 -5.53 9.48 -13.59
N ALA A 42 -4.61 10.38 -13.90
CA ALA A 42 -4.42 11.64 -13.21
C ALA A 42 -3.88 12.69 -14.17
N GLU A 43 -4.57 13.82 -14.28
CA GLU A 43 -4.17 14.91 -15.16
C GLU A 43 -2.92 15.60 -14.64
N GLY A 44 -1.95 15.87 -15.51
CA GLY A 44 -0.70 16.54 -15.16
C GLY A 44 0.29 15.71 -14.34
N VAL A 45 -0.02 14.45 -14.02
CA VAL A 45 0.84 13.57 -13.22
C VAL A 45 1.58 12.59 -14.11
N VAL A 46 2.91 12.53 -13.98
CA VAL A 46 3.76 11.58 -14.70
C VAL A 46 4.05 10.37 -13.81
N PHE A 47 3.66 9.18 -14.29
CA PHE A 47 4.03 7.90 -13.69
C PHE A 47 5.18 7.28 -14.47
N LYS A 48 6.21 6.78 -13.77
CA LYS A 48 7.41 6.23 -14.42
C LYS A 48 7.35 4.71 -14.53
N SER A 49 6.59 4.07 -13.66
CA SER A 49 6.45 2.61 -13.62
C SER A 49 5.25 2.12 -14.44
N LYS A 50 5.37 0.91 -15.02
CA LYS A 50 4.20 0.19 -15.54
C LYS A 50 3.61 -0.66 -14.42
N PHE A 51 2.30 -0.61 -14.26
CA PHE A 51 1.63 -1.30 -13.15
C PHE A 51 0.85 -2.51 -13.66
N LYS A 52 0.90 -3.61 -12.90
CA LYS A 52 0.15 -4.83 -13.19
C LYS A 52 -0.52 -5.38 -11.95
N LEU A 53 -1.74 -5.89 -12.09
CA LEU A 53 -2.38 -6.73 -11.09
C LEU A 53 -2.12 -8.19 -11.41
N LYS A 54 -1.44 -8.89 -10.49
CA LYS A 54 -1.27 -10.35 -10.52
C LYS A 54 -2.40 -11.00 -9.71
N LYS A 55 -3.22 -11.83 -10.33
CA LYS A 55 -4.24 -12.63 -9.65
C LYS A 55 -3.84 -14.11 -9.64
N LYS A 56 -3.52 -14.62 -8.45
CA LYS A 56 -3.44 -16.05 -8.14
C LYS A 56 -4.62 -16.43 -7.24
N LYS A 57 -4.40 -16.65 -5.94
CA LYS A 57 -5.49 -16.76 -4.94
C LYS A 57 -5.90 -15.37 -4.45
N ARG A 58 -4.91 -14.51 -4.23
CA ARG A 58 -5.06 -13.09 -3.89
C ARG A 58 -4.54 -12.23 -5.02
N THR A 59 -5.00 -10.99 -5.09
CA THR A 59 -4.50 -9.98 -6.02
C THR A 59 -3.31 -9.25 -5.41
N SER A 60 -2.24 -9.09 -6.17
CA SER A 60 -1.02 -8.36 -5.81
C SER A 60 -0.73 -7.30 -6.86
N VAL A 61 -0.20 -6.15 -6.43
CA VAL A 61 0.29 -5.11 -7.33
C VAL A 61 1.74 -5.44 -7.68
N ILE A 62 2.09 -5.27 -8.95
CA ILE A 62 3.43 -5.47 -9.49
C ILE A 62 3.83 -4.22 -10.25
N PHE A 63 5.05 -3.79 -9.99
CA PHE A 63 5.73 -2.72 -10.72
C PHE A 63 6.60 -3.40 -11.77
N GLU A 64 6.49 -2.94 -13.01
CA GLU A 64 7.36 -3.36 -14.09
C GLU A 64 8.13 -2.13 -14.58
N GLN A 65 9.45 -2.20 -14.51
CA GLN A 65 10.34 -1.22 -15.10
C GLN A 65 11.28 -1.92 -16.08
N GLU A 66 11.86 -1.13 -16.97
CA GLU A 66 12.85 -1.61 -17.93
C GLU A 66 14.23 -1.10 -17.50
N PHE A 67 15.13 -2.03 -17.24
CA PHE A 67 16.51 -1.75 -16.84
C PHE A 67 17.45 -2.53 -17.75
N ASN A 68 18.33 -1.83 -18.47
CA ASN A 68 19.25 -2.43 -19.44
C ASN A 68 18.57 -3.40 -20.43
N ASN A 69 17.47 -2.96 -21.05
CA ASN A 69 16.64 -3.76 -21.98
C ASN A 69 16.03 -5.04 -21.37
N ARG A 70 15.99 -5.14 -20.03
CA ARG A 70 15.34 -6.24 -19.30
C ARG A 70 14.16 -5.71 -18.50
N LYS A 71 13.03 -6.41 -18.61
CA LYS A 71 11.85 -6.12 -17.78
C LYS A 71 12.07 -6.68 -16.38
N VAL A 72 12.20 -5.79 -15.41
CA VAL A 72 12.30 -6.15 -14.00
C VAL A 72 10.93 -5.96 -13.37
N ARG A 73 10.50 -6.97 -12.59
CA ARG A 73 9.22 -6.97 -11.90
C ARG A 73 9.45 -6.93 -10.40
N TYR A 74 8.91 -5.90 -9.76
CA TYR A 74 9.03 -5.70 -8.32
C TYR A 74 7.71 -6.00 -7.62
N TYR A 75 7.83 -6.67 -6.48
CA TYR A 75 6.75 -6.90 -5.55
C TYR A 75 7.11 -6.21 -4.25
N PHE A 76 6.30 -5.26 -3.83
CA PHE A 76 6.46 -4.64 -2.52
C PHE A 76 5.74 -5.49 -1.48
N SER A 77 6.50 -6.01 -0.53
CA SER A 77 5.93 -6.51 0.70
C SER A 77 5.44 -5.34 1.57
N GLU A 78 4.67 -5.66 2.60
CA GLU A 78 4.25 -4.66 3.59
C GLU A 78 5.43 -3.97 4.27
N TYR A 79 6.51 -4.71 4.51
CA TYR A 79 7.74 -4.17 5.08
C TYR A 79 8.40 -3.15 4.14
N ASP A 80 8.43 -3.44 2.84
CA ASP A 80 9.01 -2.53 1.84
C ASP A 80 8.20 -1.24 1.74
N ILE A 81 6.87 -1.33 1.83
CA ILE A 81 5.99 -0.15 1.86
C ILE A 81 6.28 0.72 3.07
N ILE A 82 6.35 0.12 4.27
CA ILE A 82 6.62 0.86 5.52
C ILE A 82 7.99 1.53 5.46
N ARG A 83 9.04 0.81 5.04
CA ARG A 83 10.39 1.38 4.91
C ARG A 83 10.46 2.51 3.91
N THR A 84 9.77 2.35 2.78
CA THR A 84 9.70 3.40 1.76
C THR A 84 9.00 4.64 2.30
N LEU A 85 7.90 4.46 3.04
CA LEU A 85 7.18 5.58 3.66
C LEU A 85 8.04 6.31 4.70
N ILE A 86 8.76 5.59 5.57
CA ILE A 86 9.71 6.16 6.53
C ILE A 86 10.79 6.97 5.82
N TYR A 87 11.39 6.37 4.79
CA TYR A 87 12.43 7.04 4.01
C TYR A 87 11.94 8.33 3.35
N ILE A 88 10.74 8.31 2.73
CA ILE A 88 10.12 9.51 2.15
C ILE A 88 9.93 10.57 3.23
N TYR A 89 9.40 10.20 4.39
CA TYR A 89 9.17 11.14 5.47
C TYR A 89 10.44 11.77 6.06
N ASP A 90 11.50 10.97 6.19
CA ASP A 90 12.77 11.44 6.74
C ASP A 90 13.59 12.27 5.74
N LYS A 91 13.51 11.97 4.43
CA LYS A 91 14.35 12.62 3.39
C LYS A 91 13.62 13.62 2.50
N PHE A 92 12.31 13.48 2.30
CA PHE A 92 11.45 14.32 1.48
C PHE A 92 10.33 14.89 2.35
N ILE A 93 10.71 15.85 3.18
CA ILE A 93 9.93 16.36 4.31
C ILE A 93 8.51 16.76 3.89
N ASP A 94 8.39 17.59 2.86
CA ASP A 94 7.13 18.18 2.43
C ASP A 94 6.20 17.09 1.87
N GLU A 95 6.74 16.17 1.07
CA GLU A 95 5.98 15.04 0.52
C GLU A 95 5.56 14.05 1.60
N GLY A 96 6.46 13.75 2.53
CA GLY A 96 6.18 12.88 3.67
C GLY A 96 5.06 13.42 4.53
N ASN A 97 5.13 14.71 4.90
CA ASN A 97 4.09 15.39 5.65
C ASN A 97 2.76 15.38 4.90
N TYR A 98 2.78 15.73 3.61
CA TYR A 98 1.59 15.69 2.76
C TYR A 98 0.94 14.29 2.73
N ILE A 99 1.72 13.23 2.51
CA ILE A 99 1.22 11.85 2.51
C ILE A 99 0.59 11.52 3.87
N CYS A 100 1.23 11.89 4.98
CA CYS A 100 0.70 11.66 6.33
C CYS A 100 -0.64 12.37 6.56
N GLU A 101 -0.73 13.65 6.17
CA GLU A 101 -1.95 14.43 6.31
C GLU A 101 -3.10 13.83 5.51
N LYS A 102 -2.84 13.41 4.27
CA LYS A 102 -3.84 12.74 3.42
C LYS A 102 -4.25 11.38 3.97
N MET A 103 -3.32 10.61 4.53
CA MET A 103 -3.61 9.36 5.23
C MET A 103 -4.50 9.59 6.47
N ILE A 104 -4.20 10.63 7.26
CA ILE A 104 -5.05 11.04 8.40
C ILE A 104 -6.45 11.44 7.92
N ALA A 105 -6.55 12.21 6.84
CA ALA A 105 -7.83 12.61 6.27
C ALA A 105 -8.66 11.39 5.80
N LEU A 106 -8.03 10.38 5.20
CA LEU A 106 -8.67 9.13 4.78
C LEU A 106 -9.25 8.31 5.94
N ILE A 107 -8.68 8.37 7.14
CA ILE A 107 -9.26 7.70 8.33
C ILE A 107 -10.65 8.27 8.66
N ASN A 108 -10.85 9.56 8.37
CA ASN A 108 -12.10 10.29 8.54
C ASN A 108 -12.91 10.37 7.23
N ASP A 109 -12.63 9.47 6.28
CA ASP A 109 -13.32 9.35 5.00
C ASP A 109 -13.23 10.60 4.08
N ASN A 110 -12.29 11.51 4.37
CA ASN A 110 -12.04 12.75 3.63
C ASN A 110 -10.86 12.60 2.65
N GLY A 111 -10.90 11.60 1.78
CA GLY A 111 -9.89 11.38 0.73
C GLY A 111 -10.11 12.20 -0.55
N ASP A 112 -9.07 12.27 -1.38
CA ASP A 112 -9.15 12.80 -2.75
C ASP A 112 -9.72 11.74 -3.70
N ASP A 113 -10.32 12.17 -4.82
CA ASP A 113 -10.76 11.24 -5.85
C ASP A 113 -9.56 10.71 -6.65
N VAL A 114 -9.41 9.39 -6.68
CA VAL A 114 -8.35 8.67 -7.39
C VAL A 114 -8.98 7.73 -8.40
N GLU A 115 -8.39 7.66 -9.61
CA GLU A 115 -8.91 6.85 -10.70
C GLU A 115 -7.82 6.01 -11.36
N PHE A 116 -8.18 4.80 -11.80
CA PHE A 116 -7.34 4.01 -12.71
C PHE A 116 -8.18 3.19 -13.70
N GLY A 117 -7.57 2.86 -14.83
CA GLY A 117 -8.09 1.93 -15.82
C GLY A 117 -7.57 0.51 -15.61
N LEU A 118 -8.43 -0.48 -15.80
CA LEU A 118 -8.10 -1.90 -15.88
C LEU A 118 -8.88 -2.50 -17.04
N ASN A 119 -8.15 -2.91 -18.10
CA ASN A 119 -8.73 -3.25 -19.40
C ASN A 119 -9.62 -2.11 -19.92
N ASN A 120 -10.90 -2.40 -20.19
CA ASN A 120 -11.88 -1.44 -20.69
C ASN A 120 -12.72 -0.78 -19.58
N LYS A 121 -12.44 -1.08 -18.30
CA LYS A 121 -13.18 -0.53 -17.14
C LYS A 121 -12.34 0.54 -16.42
N ARG A 122 -13.02 1.54 -15.86
CA ARG A 122 -12.43 2.57 -14.99
C ARG A 122 -12.95 2.41 -13.57
N TYR A 123 -12.09 2.63 -12.60
CA TYR A 123 -12.39 2.48 -11.17
C TYR A 123 -12.02 3.76 -10.44
N LYS A 124 -12.98 4.29 -9.68
CA LYS A 124 -12.84 5.50 -8.87
C LYS A 124 -13.01 5.18 -7.38
N PHE A 125 -12.16 5.75 -6.53
CA PHE A 125 -12.22 5.57 -5.09
C PHE A 125 -11.56 6.76 -4.36
N LYS A 126 -11.78 6.85 -3.04
CA LYS A 126 -11.15 7.88 -2.19
C LYS A 126 -9.75 7.46 -1.77
N GLY A 127 -8.73 8.23 -2.13
CA GLY A 127 -7.32 7.93 -1.84
C GLY A 127 -6.52 9.17 -1.45
N ILE A 128 -5.21 9.00 -1.46
CA ILE A 128 -4.21 10.06 -1.34
C ILE A 128 -4.07 10.71 -2.72
N GLY A 129 -4.35 12.00 -2.83
CA GLY A 129 -4.13 12.75 -4.06
C GLY A 129 -2.66 12.81 -4.46
N TYR A 130 -2.39 12.87 -5.76
CA TYR A 130 -1.03 12.93 -6.30
C TYR A 130 -0.38 14.29 -6.04
N ILE A 131 0.95 14.30 -5.98
CA ILE A 131 1.75 15.52 -5.85
C ILE A 131 2.10 16.08 -7.24
N SER A 132 2.22 17.41 -7.35
CA SER A 132 2.53 18.10 -8.60
C SER A 132 3.97 17.86 -9.06
N GLU A 133 4.92 17.72 -8.13
CA GLU A 133 6.34 17.53 -8.44
C GLU A 133 6.69 16.06 -8.65
N ASN A 134 7.41 15.77 -9.73
CA ASN A 134 7.92 14.43 -9.99
C ASN A 134 9.25 14.22 -9.26
N LYS A 135 9.18 13.90 -7.97
CA LYS A 135 10.35 13.51 -7.18
C LYS A 135 10.55 12.00 -7.22
N GLU A 136 11.82 11.60 -7.24
CA GLU A 136 12.23 10.22 -7.28
C GLU A 136 13.29 9.92 -6.24
N PHE A 137 13.36 8.65 -5.86
CA PHE A 137 14.38 8.17 -4.96
C PHE A 137 14.79 6.74 -5.30
N LEU A 138 16.01 6.40 -4.90
CA LEU A 138 16.51 5.05 -4.98
C LEU A 138 15.97 4.24 -3.79
N THR A 139 15.25 3.17 -4.08
CA THR A 139 14.77 2.25 -3.05
C THR A 139 15.92 1.42 -2.47
N ASN A 140 15.68 0.75 -1.34
CA ASN A 140 16.59 -0.23 -0.74
C ASN A 140 16.84 -1.48 -1.59
N MET A 141 16.17 -1.59 -2.74
CA MET A 141 16.30 -2.66 -3.73
C MET A 141 17.00 -2.16 -5.02
N ASP A 142 17.69 -1.02 -4.95
CA ASP A 142 18.48 -0.43 -6.03
C ASP A 142 17.71 -0.11 -7.32
N TYR A 143 16.45 0.32 -7.19
CA TYR A 143 15.68 0.88 -8.30
C TYR A 143 15.06 2.22 -7.96
N TRP A 144 14.93 3.06 -8.98
CA TRP A 144 14.31 4.37 -8.89
C TRP A 144 12.80 4.26 -8.84
N LEU A 145 12.19 4.91 -7.86
CA LEU A 145 10.74 4.98 -7.70
C LEU A 145 10.31 6.44 -7.62
N GLY A 146 9.31 6.81 -8.42
CA GLY A 146 8.64 8.10 -8.29
C GLY A 146 7.71 8.13 -7.08
N ILE A 147 7.63 9.25 -6.37
CA ILE A 147 6.73 9.39 -5.21
C ILE A 147 5.27 9.16 -5.64
N ASN A 148 4.86 9.64 -6.81
CA ASN A 148 3.51 9.39 -7.34
C ASN A 148 3.25 7.91 -7.68
N ASP A 149 4.28 7.16 -8.12
CA ASP A 149 4.17 5.71 -8.30
C ASP A 149 3.93 5.01 -6.95
N PHE A 150 4.58 5.48 -5.89
CA PHE A 150 4.39 4.99 -4.53
C PHE A 150 3.04 5.38 -3.93
N ILE A 151 2.57 6.61 -4.16
CA ILE A 151 1.21 7.04 -3.76
C ILE A 151 0.17 6.13 -4.43
N PHE A 152 0.34 5.83 -5.72
CA PHE A 152 -0.56 4.89 -6.40
C PHE A 152 -0.52 3.48 -5.79
N LEU A 153 0.66 2.99 -5.36
CA LEU A 153 0.78 1.74 -4.61
C LEU A 153 -0.09 1.76 -3.34
N LEU A 154 0.10 2.79 -2.52
CA LEU A 154 -0.59 2.95 -1.24
C LEU A 154 -2.10 2.97 -1.47
N ASN A 155 -2.55 3.74 -2.44
CA ASN A 155 -3.95 3.84 -2.84
C ASN A 155 -4.54 2.47 -3.22
N LEU A 156 -3.83 1.67 -4.04
CA LEU A 156 -4.29 0.33 -4.41
C LEU A 156 -4.31 -0.65 -3.22
N VAL A 157 -3.34 -0.55 -2.31
CA VAL A 157 -3.29 -1.41 -1.10
C VAL A 157 -4.47 -1.09 -0.18
N ILE A 158 -4.68 0.19 0.10
CA ILE A 158 -5.78 0.69 0.92
C ILE A 158 -7.13 0.28 0.32
N GLU A 159 -7.32 0.50 -0.99
CA GLU A 159 -8.57 0.14 -1.67
C GLU A 159 -8.82 -1.37 -1.65
N LYS A 160 -7.77 -2.19 -1.82
CA LYS A 160 -7.87 -3.64 -1.68
C LYS A 160 -8.43 -4.06 -0.32
N ASP A 161 -8.06 -3.35 0.74
CA ASP A 161 -8.49 -3.64 2.10
C ASP A 161 -9.91 -3.12 2.40
N ARG A 162 -10.46 -2.20 1.58
CA ARG A 162 -11.88 -1.82 1.61
C ARG A 162 -12.81 -2.86 0.96
N TYR A 163 -12.26 -3.81 0.22
CA TYR A 163 -13.05 -4.81 -0.48
C TYR A 163 -14.02 -5.55 0.45
N LYS A 164 -15.25 -5.79 -0.05
CA LYS A 164 -16.39 -6.31 0.73
C LYS A 164 -16.80 -5.40 1.88
N GLU A 165 -16.74 -4.09 1.66
CA GLU A 165 -17.24 -3.04 2.56
C GLU A 165 -16.57 -3.03 3.94
N MET A 166 -15.36 -3.59 4.03
CA MET A 166 -14.59 -3.62 5.27
C MET A 166 -13.80 -2.33 5.44
N ASN A 167 -14.48 -1.18 5.49
CA ASN A 167 -13.84 0.14 5.65
C ASN A 167 -12.90 0.20 6.87
N GLU A 168 -13.22 -0.53 7.94
CA GLU A 168 -12.37 -0.65 9.12
C GLU A 168 -11.00 -1.30 8.82
N ASN A 169 -10.89 -2.21 7.86
CA ASN A 169 -9.60 -2.81 7.50
C ASN A 169 -8.70 -1.78 6.81
N ALA A 170 -9.26 -0.96 5.93
CA ALA A 170 -8.52 0.14 5.31
C ALA A 170 -8.03 1.14 6.36
N LYS A 171 -8.89 1.51 7.32
CA LYS A 171 -8.51 2.36 8.47
C LYS A 171 -7.38 1.72 9.28
N LYS A 172 -7.45 0.40 9.57
CA LYS A 172 -6.37 -0.34 10.26
C LYS A 172 -5.06 -0.33 9.48
N THR A 173 -5.09 -0.52 8.16
CA THR A 173 -3.89 -0.48 7.31
C THR A 173 -3.23 0.91 7.33
N ILE A 174 -4.03 1.97 7.23
CA ILE A 174 -3.54 3.35 7.32
C ILE A 174 -2.94 3.62 8.71
N LEU A 175 -3.67 3.28 9.78
CA LEU A 175 -3.22 3.43 11.17
C LEU A 175 -1.91 2.70 11.43
N LYS A 176 -1.75 1.49 10.88
CA LYS A 176 -0.51 0.73 10.96
C LYS A 176 0.66 1.50 10.34
N TYR A 177 0.50 1.98 9.10
CA TYR A 177 1.58 2.71 8.42
C TYR A 177 1.96 4.00 9.16
N LEU A 178 0.97 4.78 9.63
CA LEU A 178 1.21 5.99 10.43
C LEU A 178 1.87 5.66 11.78
N LEU A 179 1.48 4.56 12.42
CA LEU A 179 2.08 4.12 13.68
C LEU A 179 3.55 3.75 13.50
N PHE A 180 3.88 2.96 12.47
CA PHE A 180 5.29 2.61 12.20
C PHE A 180 6.12 3.84 11.86
N LEU A 181 5.56 4.76 11.08
CA LEU A 181 6.22 6.02 10.79
C LEU A 181 6.51 6.81 12.08
N PHE A 182 5.53 6.96 12.97
CA PHE A 182 5.69 7.65 14.25
C PHE A 182 6.75 7.01 15.16
N LEU A 183 6.84 5.67 15.18
CA LEU A 183 7.77 4.95 16.04
C LEU A 183 9.19 4.89 15.49
N CYS A 184 9.37 4.86 14.17
CA CYS A 184 10.63 4.51 13.54
C CYS A 184 11.28 5.65 12.75
N SER A 185 10.58 6.76 12.51
CA SER A 185 11.15 7.94 11.85
C SER A 185 12.11 8.68 12.79
N GLU A 186 13.25 9.13 12.25
CA GLU A 186 14.18 10.05 12.94
C GLU A 186 13.52 11.41 13.22
N ARG A 187 12.48 11.73 12.46
CA ARG A 187 11.71 12.98 12.50
C ARG A 187 10.32 12.80 13.09
N LYS A 188 10.13 11.82 13.97
CA LYS A 188 8.89 11.60 14.74
C LYS A 188 8.37 12.88 15.41
N GLU A 189 9.26 13.85 15.64
CA GLU A 189 8.91 15.10 16.26
C GLU A 189 8.06 16.06 15.43
N ASP A 190 8.28 16.04 14.12
CA ASP A 190 7.70 16.96 13.13
C ASP A 190 6.35 16.49 12.60
N MET A 191 5.93 15.28 13.01
CA MET A 191 4.67 14.71 12.55
C MET A 191 3.52 15.58 13.08
N PRO A 192 2.33 15.59 12.43
CA PRO A 192 1.11 16.19 12.99
C PRO A 192 0.66 15.50 14.30
N LYS A 193 1.50 15.61 15.34
CA LYS A 193 1.53 14.82 16.57
C LYS A 193 0.18 14.88 17.24
N THR A 194 -0.37 16.07 17.40
CA THR A 194 -1.65 16.27 18.10
C THR A 194 -2.78 15.52 17.41
N LYS A 195 -2.87 15.57 16.07
CA LYS A 195 -3.93 14.88 15.32
C LYS A 195 -3.73 13.36 15.34
N LEU A 196 -2.53 12.87 15.05
CA LEU A 196 -2.25 11.43 15.03
C LEU A 196 -2.38 10.81 16.43
N ILE A 197 -1.80 11.43 17.45
CA ILE A 197 -1.87 10.96 18.84
C ILE A 197 -3.31 10.92 19.32
N ASN A 198 -4.13 11.93 18.99
CA ASN A 198 -5.55 11.92 19.33
C ASN A 198 -6.28 10.78 18.64
N ILE A 199 -6.07 10.56 17.33
CA ILE A 199 -6.65 9.42 16.61
C ILE A 199 -6.23 8.08 17.23
N LEU A 200 -4.94 7.94 17.58
CA LEU A 200 -4.43 6.72 18.22
C LEU A 200 -4.99 6.54 19.65
N LYS A 201 -5.25 7.63 20.39
CA LYS A 201 -5.90 7.61 21.71
C LYS A 201 -7.38 7.24 21.61
N ASP A 202 -8.11 7.85 20.68
CA ASP A 202 -9.53 7.61 20.44
C ASP A 202 -9.79 6.17 20.01
N LYS A 203 -8.87 5.58 19.24
CA LYS A 203 -8.90 4.17 18.84
C LYS A 203 -8.32 3.23 19.92
N HIS A 204 -7.97 3.73 21.10
CA HIS A 204 -7.34 3.00 22.21
C HIS A 204 -6.02 2.28 21.87
N ILE A 205 -5.33 2.74 20.83
CA ILE A 205 -4.04 2.19 20.37
C ILE A 205 -2.88 2.76 21.22
N TYR A 206 -2.97 4.03 21.61
CA TYR A 206 -1.90 4.79 22.30
C TYR A 206 -2.47 5.54 23.50
N THR A 207 -1.80 5.54 24.66
CA THR A 207 -2.27 6.33 25.83
C THR A 207 -1.21 7.24 26.41
N GLY A 208 -0.58 8.05 25.57
CA GLY A 208 0.65 8.76 25.93
C GLY A 208 1.83 7.82 25.71
N LEU A 209 2.88 7.86 26.53
CA LEU A 209 4.18 7.19 26.30
C LEU A 209 4.17 5.65 26.05
N LYS A 210 3.01 4.97 26.05
CA LYS A 210 2.88 3.52 25.86
C LYS A 210 1.78 3.16 24.86
N LEU A 211 2.05 2.14 24.05
CA LEU A 211 1.07 1.48 23.18
C LEU A 211 0.26 0.47 23.98
N ARG A 212 -1.08 0.55 23.95
CA ARG A 212 -1.95 -0.33 24.74
C ARG A 212 -2.28 -1.66 24.04
N SER A 213 -2.53 -1.65 22.73
CA SER A 213 -2.82 -2.88 21.96
C SER A 213 -2.36 -2.73 20.51
N TYR A 214 -1.09 -3.05 20.25
CA TYR A 214 -0.59 -3.11 18.87
C TYR A 214 -0.96 -4.43 18.16
N LYS A 215 -1.52 -5.42 18.88
CA LYS A 215 -1.84 -6.75 18.34
C LYS A 215 -2.92 -6.70 17.25
N ASP A 216 -3.84 -5.73 17.33
CA ASP A 216 -4.90 -5.53 16.35
C ASP A 216 -4.45 -4.70 15.13
N VAL A 217 -3.31 -4.01 15.25
CA VAL A 217 -2.70 -3.17 14.22
C VAL A 217 -1.61 -3.96 13.46
N ILE A 218 -0.85 -4.79 14.15
CA ILE A 218 0.19 -5.66 13.56
C ILE A 218 -0.42 -7.01 13.23
N ASN A 219 -0.84 -7.17 11.98
CA ASN A 219 -1.35 -8.44 11.47
C ASN A 219 -0.22 -9.49 11.42
N LYS A 220 -0.28 -10.51 12.29
CA LYS A 220 0.57 -11.71 12.19
C LYS A 220 0.11 -12.57 11.02
N ILE A 221 0.49 -12.23 9.79
CA ILE A 221 0.24 -13.10 8.63
C ILE A 221 1.58 -13.65 8.15
N GLY A 222 1.75 -14.96 8.36
CA GLY A 222 2.99 -15.69 8.10
C GLY A 222 3.43 -15.61 6.64
N ARG A 223 4.57 -14.94 6.43
CA ARG A 223 5.71 -15.29 5.56
C ARG A 223 6.71 -14.14 5.37
N GLY A 224 6.38 -12.95 5.89
CA GLY A 224 7.33 -11.93 6.30
C GLY A 224 6.91 -11.48 7.68
N LYS A 225 7.53 -12.02 8.74
CA LYS A 225 7.34 -11.43 10.06
C LYS A 225 7.92 -10.02 9.96
N LEU A 226 7.10 -8.98 10.08
CA LEU A 226 7.59 -7.69 10.56
C LEU A 226 8.07 -7.95 11.99
N TYR A 227 9.32 -8.39 12.10
CA TYR A 227 10.05 -8.26 13.34
C TYR A 227 10.22 -6.76 13.52
N LEU A 228 9.38 -6.18 14.38
CA LEU A 228 9.78 -4.98 15.08
C LEU A 228 11.02 -5.40 15.86
N ASP A 229 12.19 -5.17 15.29
CA ASP A 229 13.42 -5.33 16.00
C ASP A 229 13.49 -4.18 17.00
N ILE A 230 12.86 -4.41 18.15
CA ILE A 230 12.83 -3.50 19.29
C ILE A 230 14.26 -3.24 19.85
N SER A 231 15.29 -3.94 19.36
CA SER A 231 16.69 -3.60 19.68
C SER A 231 17.18 -2.34 18.96
N LEU A 232 16.55 -1.90 17.87
CA LEU A 232 16.83 -0.61 17.21
C LEU A 232 16.08 0.57 17.86
N SER A 233 15.19 0.29 18.80
CA SER A 233 14.52 1.28 19.61
C SER A 233 14.94 1.09 21.06
N GLU A 234 16.12 1.58 21.43
CA GLU A 234 16.52 1.67 22.83
C GLU A 234 15.49 2.44 23.69
N GLU A 235 14.54 3.15 23.07
CA GLU A 235 13.42 3.83 23.74
C GLU A 235 12.10 3.01 23.89
N ILE A 236 11.97 1.79 23.33
CA ILE A 236 10.75 0.95 23.52
C ILE A 236 10.96 -0.14 24.58
N LEU A 237 12.11 -0.16 25.26
CA LEU A 237 12.30 -0.96 26.46
C LEU A 237 12.17 -0.03 27.67
N TRP A 238 11.04 -0.08 28.35
CA TRP A 238 10.90 -0.29 29.79
C TRP A 238 9.40 -0.47 30.06
N TYR A 239 9.05 -1.00 31.23
CA TYR A 239 7.69 -1.28 31.71
C TYR A 239 7.14 -2.69 31.43
N ASN A 240 7.93 -3.69 31.81
CA ASN A 240 7.43 -4.62 32.82
C ASN A 240 7.94 -4.14 34.19
N LYS A 241 7.06 -3.48 34.94
CA LYS A 241 6.94 -3.49 36.40
C LYS A 241 5.60 -2.86 36.75
#